data_AF-D6TQH2-F1
#
_entry.id   AF-D6TQH2-F1
#
_cell.length_a   1.000
_cell.length_b   1.000
_cell.length_c   1.000
_cell.angle_alpha   90.00
_cell.angle_beta   90.00
_cell.angle_gamma   90.00
#
_symmetry.space_group_name_H-M   'P 1'
#
loop_
_entity.id
_entity.type
_entity.pdbx_description
1 polymer ?
#
loop_
_entity_poly.entity_id
_entity_poly.type
_entity_poly.pdbx_seq_one_letter_code
_entity_poly.pdbx_strand_id
1 'polypeptide(L)'
;MAQQIADLGVRLGETAVRNTATAIADRIKTVKAKRDDKATINELQEIIYSLIDDKKEVLQIAQAYEQEFVAHKISQKDIEYITDSFIPVLKKLIEQTSNDGNSAEAANMEKALDALTPLLSVEMLTVLQLVGFNFKQAIGEPLTLLLQKFITSKVPLDPQSNLEHSKVVMAFNMELLKIAQDQDMSDRWMQLRAS
;
A
#
# COMPACT_ATOMS: atom_id res chain seq x y z
N MET A 1 5.41 -6.04 -3.05
CA MET A 1 5.57 -4.72 -3.70
C MET A 1 6.87 -4.66 -4.50
N ALA A 2 8.02 -4.21 -3.96
CA ALA A 2 9.25 -4.02 -4.76
C ALA A 2 9.76 -5.29 -5.48
N GLN A 3 9.65 -6.46 -4.84
CA GLN A 3 10.10 -7.73 -5.41
C GLN A 3 9.19 -8.24 -6.55
N GLN A 4 7.92 -7.85 -6.58
CA GLN A 4 6.99 -8.21 -7.67
C GLN A 4 7.27 -7.39 -8.93
N ILE A 5 7.62 -6.10 -8.78
CA ILE A 5 8.01 -5.24 -9.91
C ILE A 5 9.34 -5.71 -10.53
N ALA A 6 10.27 -6.19 -9.71
CA ALA A 6 11.52 -6.77 -10.20
C ALA A 6 11.30 -8.04 -11.04
N ASP A 7 10.41 -8.96 -10.59
CA ASP A 7 10.05 -10.17 -11.34
C ASP A 7 9.38 -9.83 -12.68
N LEU A 8 8.49 -8.84 -12.69
CA LEU A 8 7.84 -8.34 -13.92
C LEU A 8 8.87 -7.77 -14.92
N GLY A 9 9.89 -7.07 -14.42
CA GLY A 9 10.98 -6.55 -15.25
C GLY A 9 11.85 -7.65 -15.88
N VAL A 10 12.12 -8.74 -15.15
CA VAL A 10 12.84 -9.90 -15.68
C VAL A 10 12.05 -10.57 -16.81
N ARG A 11 10.76 -10.85 -16.59
CA ARG A 11 9.88 -11.44 -17.61
C ARG A 11 9.76 -10.56 -18.85
N LEU A 12 9.62 -9.24 -18.66
CA LEU A 12 9.61 -8.29 -19.77
C LEU A 12 10.91 -8.34 -20.58
N GLY A 13 12.06 -8.41 -19.90
CA GLY A 13 13.37 -8.53 -20.53
C GLY A 13 13.52 -9.83 -21.34
N GLU A 14 13.10 -10.95 -20.79
CA GLU A 14 13.11 -12.25 -21.48
C GLU A 14 12.23 -12.25 -22.74
N THR A 15 11.01 -11.69 -22.62
CA THR A 15 10.06 -11.63 -23.73
C THR A 15 10.52 -10.63 -24.81
N ALA A 16 11.15 -9.52 -24.43
CA ALA A 16 11.76 -8.58 -25.37
C ALA A 16 12.91 -9.22 -26.19
N VAL A 17 13.75 -10.05 -25.57
CA VAL A 17 14.85 -10.76 -26.25
C VAL A 17 14.31 -11.76 -27.28
N ARG A 18 13.28 -12.56 -26.93
CA ARG A 18 12.67 -13.53 -27.87
C ARG A 18 11.99 -12.87 -29.06
N ASN A 19 11.38 -11.70 -28.87
CA ASN A 19 10.62 -11.00 -29.92
C ASN A 19 11.38 -9.94 -30.71
N THR A 20 12.70 -9.89 -30.57
CA THR A 20 13.49 -9.01 -31.43
C THR A 20 13.29 -9.39 -32.91
N ALA A 21 13.16 -8.36 -33.76
CA ALA A 21 12.99 -8.56 -35.20
C ALA A 21 14.09 -9.45 -35.80
N THR A 22 15.31 -9.37 -35.25
CA THR A 22 16.45 -10.22 -35.60
C THR A 22 16.21 -11.69 -35.24
N ALA A 23 15.81 -12.00 -34.00
CA ALA A 23 15.55 -13.37 -33.57
C ALA A 23 14.43 -14.04 -34.40
N ILE A 24 13.35 -13.30 -34.67
CA ILE A 24 12.25 -13.79 -35.52
C ILE A 24 12.71 -13.97 -36.97
N ALA A 25 13.44 -13.00 -37.53
CA ALA A 25 13.96 -13.10 -38.89
C ALA A 25 14.93 -14.28 -39.06
N ASP A 26 15.76 -14.56 -38.06
CA ASP A 26 16.70 -15.68 -38.08
C ASP A 26 15.98 -17.02 -37.95
N ARG A 27 14.92 -17.13 -37.13
CA ARG A 27 14.04 -18.32 -37.12
C ARG A 27 13.41 -18.54 -38.50
N ILE A 28 12.84 -17.50 -39.11
CA ILE A 28 12.22 -17.58 -40.45
C ILE A 28 13.25 -18.03 -41.51
N LYS A 29 14.45 -17.45 -41.51
CA LYS A 29 15.52 -17.85 -42.44
C LYS A 29 15.94 -19.30 -42.25
N THR A 30 16.11 -19.74 -41.00
CA THR A 30 16.53 -21.10 -40.66
C THR A 30 15.51 -22.13 -41.11
N VAL A 31 14.23 -21.84 -40.93
CA VAL A 31 13.12 -22.72 -41.34
C VAL A 31 13.02 -22.78 -42.87
N LYS A 32 13.10 -21.62 -43.54
CA LYS A 32 13.05 -21.54 -45.02
C LYS A 32 14.24 -22.23 -45.69
N ALA A 33 15.38 -22.30 -45.03
CA ALA A 33 16.56 -23.02 -45.53
C ALA A 33 16.35 -24.54 -45.63
N LYS A 34 15.43 -25.12 -44.84
CA LYS A 34 15.12 -26.56 -44.85
C LYS A 34 14.40 -27.03 -46.11
N ARG A 35 13.84 -26.10 -46.92
CA ARG A 35 13.11 -26.38 -48.18
C ARG A 35 12.00 -27.45 -48.05
N ASP A 36 11.41 -27.58 -46.88
CA ASP A 36 10.24 -28.41 -46.60
C ASP A 36 9.06 -27.49 -46.31
N ASP A 37 8.11 -27.43 -47.24
CA ASP A 37 6.97 -26.52 -47.16
C ASP A 37 6.05 -26.84 -45.97
N LYS A 38 5.90 -28.13 -45.62
CA LYS A 38 5.03 -28.54 -44.51
C LYS A 38 5.67 -28.21 -43.17
N ALA A 39 6.97 -28.47 -43.03
CA ALA A 39 7.73 -28.06 -41.85
C ALA A 39 7.79 -26.53 -41.73
N THR A 40 7.89 -25.82 -42.86
CA THR A 40 7.92 -24.35 -42.89
C THR A 40 6.61 -23.74 -42.41
N ILE A 41 5.47 -24.27 -42.85
CA ILE A 41 4.15 -23.80 -42.41
C ILE A 41 3.96 -24.02 -40.91
N ASN A 42 4.34 -25.19 -40.38
CA ASN A 42 4.20 -25.49 -38.95
C ASN A 42 5.03 -24.55 -38.07
N GLU A 43 6.28 -24.30 -38.44
CA GLU A 43 7.16 -23.38 -37.70
C GLU A 43 6.70 -21.93 -37.80
N LEU A 44 6.18 -21.49 -38.95
CA LEU A 44 5.58 -20.16 -39.08
C LEU A 44 4.34 -20.02 -38.19
N GLN A 45 3.51 -21.05 -38.08
CA GLN A 45 2.39 -21.08 -37.14
C GLN A 45 2.88 -21.00 -35.68
N GLU A 46 3.94 -21.73 -35.32
CA GLU A 46 4.53 -21.68 -33.99
C GLU A 46 5.08 -20.28 -33.66
N ILE A 47 5.76 -19.64 -34.62
CA ILE A 47 6.23 -18.24 -34.48
C ILE A 47 5.05 -17.30 -34.25
N ILE A 48 3.94 -17.46 -34.99
CA ILE A 48 2.73 -16.65 -34.81
C ILE A 48 2.13 -16.86 -33.43
N TYR A 49 1.99 -18.11 -32.97
CA TYR A 49 1.45 -18.40 -31.64
C TYR A 49 2.34 -17.84 -30.53
N SER A 50 3.66 -18.00 -30.64
CA SER A 50 4.62 -17.39 -29.71
C SER A 50 4.48 -15.87 -29.65
N LEU A 51 4.36 -15.18 -30.80
CA LEU A 51 4.14 -13.73 -30.86
C LEU A 51 2.83 -13.30 -30.19
N ILE A 52 1.76 -14.09 -30.35
CA ILE A 52 0.46 -13.81 -29.72
C ILE A 52 0.55 -13.98 -28.20
N ASP A 53 1.20 -15.04 -27.73
CA ASP A 53 1.37 -15.29 -26.31
C ASP A 53 2.27 -14.24 -25.64
N ASP A 54 3.38 -13.90 -26.29
CA ASP A 54 4.28 -12.84 -25.83
C ASP A 54 3.56 -11.49 -25.76
N LYS A 55 2.70 -11.16 -26.73
CA LYS A 55 1.87 -9.95 -26.68
C LYS A 55 0.94 -9.96 -25.47
N LYS A 56 0.32 -11.10 -25.17
CA LYS A 56 -0.57 -11.25 -24.00
C LYS A 56 0.21 -11.07 -22.70
N GLU A 57 1.41 -11.63 -22.61
CA GLU A 57 2.29 -11.47 -21.46
C GLU A 57 2.70 -10.00 -21.27
N VAL A 58 3.12 -9.32 -22.33
CA VAL A 58 3.46 -7.88 -22.27
C VAL A 58 2.25 -7.04 -21.84
N LEU A 59 1.05 -7.36 -22.33
CA LEU A 59 -0.18 -6.68 -21.89
C LEU A 59 -0.48 -6.91 -20.41
N GLN A 60 -0.29 -8.13 -19.90
CA GLN A 60 -0.46 -8.43 -18.49
C GLN A 60 0.56 -7.69 -17.62
N ILE A 61 1.83 -7.66 -18.05
CA ILE A 61 2.89 -6.91 -17.38
C ILE A 61 2.53 -5.42 -17.34
N ALA A 62 2.12 -4.85 -18.49
CA ALA A 62 1.71 -3.45 -18.57
C ALA A 62 0.53 -3.13 -17.65
N GLN A 63 -0.48 -3.99 -17.57
CA GLN A 63 -1.61 -3.84 -16.65
C GLN A 63 -1.18 -3.91 -15.18
N ALA A 64 -0.25 -4.80 -14.84
CA ALA A 64 0.27 -4.89 -13.48
C ALA A 64 1.08 -3.63 -13.09
N TYR A 65 1.91 -3.11 -14.00
CA TYR A 65 2.58 -1.82 -13.81
C TYR A 65 1.60 -0.66 -13.70
N GLU A 66 0.56 -0.64 -14.53
CA GLU A 66 -0.49 0.37 -14.48
C GLU A 66 -1.24 0.32 -13.15
N GLN A 67 -1.55 -0.86 -12.61
CA GLN A 67 -2.19 -0.98 -11.30
C GLN A 67 -1.31 -0.45 -10.17
N GLU A 68 -0.01 -0.78 -10.17
CA GLU A 68 0.95 -0.25 -9.20
C GLU A 68 1.18 1.26 -9.36
N PHE A 69 1.08 1.79 -10.58
CA PHE A 69 1.33 3.21 -10.87
C PHE A 69 0.08 4.09 -10.70
N VAL A 70 -1.10 3.61 -11.10
CA VAL A 70 -2.41 4.25 -10.91
C VAL A 70 -2.77 4.30 -9.43
N ALA A 71 -2.36 3.32 -8.63
CA ALA A 71 -2.49 3.38 -7.17
C ALA A 71 -1.80 4.61 -6.54
N HIS A 72 -0.90 5.28 -7.27
CA HIS A 72 -0.13 6.43 -6.78
C HIS A 72 -0.53 7.77 -7.42
N LYS A 73 -1.44 7.79 -8.41
CA LYS A 73 -1.89 9.04 -9.06
C LYS A 73 -3.33 9.39 -8.71
N ILE A 74 -3.53 10.60 -8.21
CA ILE A 74 -4.82 11.24 -8.06
C ILE A 74 -5.10 12.01 -9.36
N SER A 75 -6.31 11.92 -9.92
CA SER A 75 -6.67 12.70 -11.12
C SER A 75 -6.87 14.18 -10.76
N GLN A 76 -6.72 15.07 -11.74
CA GLN A 76 -6.93 16.51 -11.51
C GLN A 76 -8.30 16.82 -10.91
N LYS A 77 -9.34 16.13 -11.37
CA LYS A 77 -10.71 16.28 -10.87
C LYS A 77 -10.85 15.79 -9.42
N ASP A 78 -10.10 14.76 -9.06
CA ASP A 78 -10.10 14.25 -7.68
C ASP A 78 -9.33 15.19 -6.75
N ILE A 79 -8.25 15.82 -7.22
CA ILE A 79 -7.52 16.87 -6.47
C ILE A 79 -8.44 18.05 -6.20
N GLU A 80 -9.16 18.54 -7.24
CA GLU A 80 -10.15 19.61 -7.10
C GLU A 80 -11.25 19.22 -6.10
N TYR A 81 -11.79 18.00 -6.20
CA TYR A 81 -12.79 17.49 -5.28
C TYR A 81 -12.30 17.43 -3.82
N ILE A 82 -11.06 16.99 -3.60
CA ILE A 82 -10.44 16.95 -2.26
C ILE A 82 -10.30 18.37 -1.72
N THR A 83 -9.72 19.30 -2.46
CA THR A 83 -9.52 20.68 -1.98
C THR A 83 -10.86 21.36 -1.65
N ASP A 84 -11.87 21.18 -2.51
CA ASP A 84 -13.17 21.84 -2.36
C ASP A 84 -14.09 21.17 -1.32
N SER A 85 -13.97 19.85 -1.11
CA SER A 85 -14.88 19.10 -0.23
C SER A 85 -14.26 18.71 1.10
N PHE A 86 -12.99 18.34 1.11
CA PHE A 86 -12.32 17.82 2.31
C PHE A 86 -11.99 18.93 3.30
N ILE A 87 -11.47 20.07 2.83
CA ILE A 87 -11.08 21.19 3.71
C ILE A 87 -12.28 21.71 4.51
N PRO A 88 -13.47 21.97 3.90
CA PRO A 88 -14.63 22.43 4.66
C PRO A 88 -15.15 21.40 5.66
N VAL A 89 -15.14 20.11 5.29
CA VAL A 89 -15.57 19.02 6.18
C VAL A 89 -14.63 18.87 7.37
N LEU A 90 -13.32 19.01 7.15
CA LEU A 90 -12.33 18.98 8.23
C LEU A 90 -12.49 20.16 9.18
N LYS A 91 -12.69 21.38 8.66
CA LYS A 91 -12.98 22.57 9.47
C LYS A 91 -14.24 22.35 10.32
N LYS A 92 -15.32 21.86 9.71
CA LYS A 92 -16.58 21.56 10.41
C LYS A 92 -16.42 20.48 11.49
N LEU A 93 -15.62 19.45 11.25
CA LEU A 93 -15.36 18.40 12.25
C LEU A 93 -14.60 18.94 13.47
N ILE A 94 -13.62 19.82 13.24
CA ILE A 94 -12.88 20.47 14.33
C ILE A 94 -13.80 21.40 15.12
N GLU A 95 -14.62 22.22 14.45
CA GLU A 95 -15.62 23.07 15.12
C GLU A 95 -16.58 22.24 16.00
N GLN A 96 -17.03 21.08 15.50
CA GLN A 96 -17.92 20.19 16.25
C GLN A 96 -17.26 19.51 17.44
N THR A 97 -15.96 19.20 17.36
CA THR A 97 -15.19 18.63 18.47
C THR A 97 -14.70 19.67 19.47
N SER A 98 -14.70 20.95 19.09
CA SER A 98 -14.28 22.10 19.92
C SER A 98 -15.36 22.61 20.88
N ASN A 99 -16.63 22.23 20.67
CA ASN A 99 -17.77 22.72 21.46
C ASN A 99 -17.83 22.20 22.91
N ASP A 100 -16.91 21.32 23.33
CA ASP A 100 -16.86 20.75 24.70
C ASP A 100 -16.02 21.57 25.71
N GLY A 101 -15.69 22.84 25.42
CA GLY A 101 -15.28 23.82 26.45
C GLY A 101 -13.79 24.18 26.55
N ASN A 102 -12.92 23.68 25.67
CA ASN A 102 -11.49 24.06 25.61
C ASN A 102 -11.18 24.93 24.38
N SER A 103 -11.51 26.23 24.45
CA SER A 103 -11.39 27.18 23.33
C SER A 103 -9.95 27.45 22.85
N ALA A 104 -8.95 27.19 23.68
CA ALA A 104 -7.54 27.44 23.35
C ALA A 104 -6.92 26.38 22.42
N GLU A 105 -7.32 25.11 22.55
CA GLU A 105 -6.83 24.02 21.69
C GLU A 105 -7.46 24.07 20.30
N ALA A 106 -8.75 24.43 20.22
CA ALA A 106 -9.47 24.68 18.99
C ALA A 106 -8.82 25.79 18.14
N ALA A 107 -8.50 26.92 18.76
CA ALA A 107 -7.85 28.05 18.08
C ALA A 107 -6.42 27.73 17.59
N ASN A 108 -5.69 26.86 18.30
CA ASN A 108 -4.37 26.40 17.86
C ASN A 108 -4.47 25.39 16.70
N MET A 109 -5.49 24.53 16.71
CA MET A 109 -5.77 23.60 15.61
C MET A 109 -6.20 24.36 14.33
N GLU A 110 -7.02 25.38 14.48
CA GLU A 110 -7.45 26.24 13.37
C GLU A 110 -6.27 26.98 12.74
N LYS A 111 -5.36 27.55 13.55
CA LYS A 111 -4.11 28.15 13.05
C LYS A 111 -3.19 27.15 12.36
N ALA A 112 -3.10 25.92 12.86
CA ALA A 112 -2.32 24.87 12.22
C ALA A 112 -2.92 24.49 10.85
N LEU A 113 -4.24 24.43 10.74
CA LEU A 113 -4.92 24.20 9.47
C LEU A 113 -4.72 25.36 8.47
N ASP A 114 -4.80 26.59 8.93
CA ASP A 114 -4.56 27.74 8.06
C ASP A 114 -3.12 27.78 7.55
N ALA A 115 -2.15 27.30 8.34
CA ALA A 115 -0.77 27.12 7.89
C ALA A 115 -0.59 25.96 6.89
N LEU A 116 -1.43 24.93 6.95
CA LEU A 116 -1.45 23.80 6.01
C LEU A 116 -2.27 24.07 4.74
N THR A 117 -3.17 25.05 4.78
CA THR A 117 -4.08 25.40 3.67
C THR A 117 -3.36 25.69 2.35
N PRO A 118 -2.22 26.41 2.32
CA PRO A 118 -1.45 26.61 1.09
C PRO A 118 -0.87 25.31 0.50
N LEU A 119 -0.59 24.30 1.35
CA LEU A 119 -0.06 23.00 0.93
C LEU A 119 -1.16 22.07 0.39
N LEU A 120 -2.42 22.42 0.62
CA LEU A 120 -3.60 21.69 0.14
C LEU A 120 -4.21 22.31 -1.12
N SER A 121 -3.50 23.28 -1.75
CA SER A 121 -3.91 23.83 -3.04
C SER A 121 -3.76 22.79 -4.15
N VAL A 122 -4.59 22.93 -5.19
CA VAL A 122 -4.57 22.06 -6.36
C VAL A 122 -3.18 22.04 -7.02
N GLU A 123 -2.55 23.21 -7.12
CA GLU A 123 -1.21 23.37 -7.70
C GLU A 123 -0.15 22.64 -6.88
N MET A 124 -0.17 22.78 -5.55
CA MET A 124 0.82 22.14 -4.67
C MET A 124 0.67 20.63 -4.63
N LEU A 125 -0.57 20.12 -4.56
CA LEU A 125 -0.83 18.69 -4.64
C LEU A 125 -0.38 18.12 -6.00
N THR A 126 -0.57 18.87 -7.08
CA THR A 126 -0.07 18.50 -8.41
C THR A 126 1.46 18.46 -8.45
N VAL A 127 2.15 19.45 -7.87
CA VAL A 127 3.61 19.47 -7.77
C VAL A 127 4.12 18.27 -6.97
N LEU A 128 3.51 17.99 -5.81
CA LEU A 128 3.86 16.83 -5.00
C LEU A 128 3.67 15.52 -5.77
N GLN A 129 2.58 15.40 -6.53
CA GLN A 129 2.36 14.24 -7.40
C GLN A 129 3.45 14.09 -8.47
N LEU A 130 3.88 15.19 -9.10
CA LEU A 130 4.95 15.17 -10.10
C LEU A 130 6.31 14.80 -9.52
N VAL A 131 6.58 15.19 -8.28
CA VAL A 131 7.79 14.82 -7.53
C VAL A 131 7.73 13.36 -7.04
N GLY A 132 6.58 12.69 -7.16
CA GLY A 132 6.41 11.28 -6.82
C GLY A 132 5.91 11.04 -5.39
N PHE A 133 5.24 12.02 -4.79
CA PHE A 133 4.63 11.87 -3.46
C PHE A 133 3.51 10.82 -3.48
N ASN A 134 3.58 9.85 -2.56
CA ASN A 134 2.59 8.77 -2.45
C ASN A 134 1.46 9.16 -1.47
N PHE A 135 0.36 9.70 -1.98
CA PHE A 135 -0.77 10.16 -1.17
C PHE A 135 -1.49 9.04 -0.40
N LYS A 136 -1.57 7.84 -0.98
CA LYS A 136 -2.19 6.68 -0.31
C LYS A 136 -1.44 6.33 0.97
N GLN A 137 -0.12 6.23 0.89
CA GLN A 137 0.71 5.88 2.03
C GLN A 137 0.88 7.04 3.03
N ALA A 138 1.08 8.26 2.52
CA ALA A 138 1.40 9.41 3.37
C ALA A 138 0.17 10.00 4.09
N ILE A 139 -1.03 9.86 3.52
CA ILE A 139 -2.26 10.46 4.06
C ILE A 139 -3.38 9.43 4.23
N GLY A 140 -3.65 8.63 3.20
CA GLY A 140 -4.78 7.69 3.21
C GLY A 140 -4.70 6.62 4.31
N GLU A 141 -3.55 5.95 4.44
CA GLU A 141 -3.31 4.91 5.46
C GLU A 141 -3.38 5.48 6.89
N PRO A 142 -2.67 6.58 7.23
CA PRO A 142 -2.80 7.24 8.53
C PRO A 142 -4.24 7.64 8.86
N LEU A 143 -4.99 8.21 7.89
CA LEU A 143 -6.36 8.63 8.10
C LEU A 143 -7.29 7.43 8.35
N THR A 144 -7.08 6.33 7.63
CA THR A 144 -7.83 5.08 7.83
C THR A 144 -7.59 4.53 9.24
N LEU A 145 -6.34 4.50 9.69
CA LEU A 145 -5.99 4.06 11.04
C LEU A 145 -6.60 4.96 12.11
N LEU A 146 -6.58 6.28 11.89
CA LEU A 146 -7.18 7.25 12.81
C LEU A 146 -8.69 7.05 12.91
N LEU A 147 -9.39 6.90 11.79
CA LEU A 147 -10.82 6.64 11.75
C LEU A 147 -11.16 5.31 12.43
N GLN A 148 -10.39 4.25 12.16
CA GLN A 148 -10.53 2.97 12.83
C GLN A 148 -10.43 3.12 14.34
N LYS A 149 -9.37 3.78 14.84
CA LYS A 149 -9.17 4.02 16.28
C LYS A 149 -10.32 4.84 16.88
N PHE A 150 -10.76 5.89 16.18
CA PHE A 150 -11.89 6.71 16.59
C PHE A 150 -13.18 5.88 16.72
N ILE A 151 -13.52 5.10 15.70
CA ILE A 151 -14.69 4.21 15.73
C ILE A 151 -14.56 3.20 16.87
N THR A 152 -13.45 2.48 16.98
CA THR A 152 -13.24 1.48 18.03
C THR A 152 -13.31 2.09 19.44
N SER A 153 -12.91 3.36 19.63
CA SER A 153 -13.05 4.05 20.90
C SER A 153 -14.50 4.45 21.25
N LYS A 154 -15.39 4.53 20.25
CA LYS A 154 -16.81 4.91 20.40
C LYS A 154 -17.75 3.70 20.37
N VAL A 155 -17.29 2.58 19.81
CA VAL A 155 -17.98 1.29 19.89
C VAL A 155 -17.73 0.71 21.28
N PRO A 156 -18.77 0.40 22.08
CA PRO A 156 -18.57 -0.31 23.33
C PRO A 156 -17.95 -1.66 23.01
N LEU A 157 -16.71 -1.86 23.47
CA LEU A 157 -16.09 -3.19 23.48
C LEU A 157 -17.05 -4.13 24.20
N ASP A 158 -17.38 -5.26 23.56
CA ASP A 158 -18.19 -6.31 24.19
C ASP A 158 -17.60 -6.58 25.58
N PRO A 159 -18.37 -6.40 26.68
CA PRO A 159 -17.86 -6.51 28.04
C PRO A 159 -17.07 -7.79 28.28
N GLN A 160 -17.36 -8.86 27.54
CA GLN A 160 -16.61 -10.11 27.61
C GLN A 160 -15.18 -9.99 27.09
N SER A 161 -14.95 -9.33 25.95
CA SER A 161 -13.60 -9.20 25.37
C SER A 161 -12.64 -8.40 26.26
N ASN A 162 -13.14 -7.35 26.91
CA ASN A 162 -12.36 -6.53 27.84
C ASN A 162 -12.19 -7.24 29.20
N LEU A 163 -13.19 -8.02 29.63
CA LEU A 163 -13.08 -8.86 30.81
C LEU A 163 -12.06 -9.99 30.60
N GLU A 164 -12.02 -10.64 29.44
CA GLU A 164 -11.02 -11.67 29.13
C GLU A 164 -9.61 -11.08 29.06
N HIS A 165 -9.42 -9.93 28.39
CA HIS A 165 -8.12 -9.25 28.40
C HIS A 165 -7.69 -8.83 29.80
N SER A 166 -8.62 -8.25 30.59
CA SER A 166 -8.38 -7.88 31.98
C SER A 166 -8.09 -9.10 32.87
N LYS A 167 -8.79 -10.23 32.69
CA LYS A 167 -8.53 -11.50 33.39
C LYS A 167 -7.13 -12.03 33.09
N VAL A 168 -6.68 -12.00 31.83
CA VAL A 168 -5.34 -12.45 31.45
C VAL A 168 -4.26 -11.56 32.07
N VAL A 169 -4.43 -10.24 32.01
CA VAL A 169 -3.50 -9.29 32.65
C VAL A 169 -3.48 -9.46 34.17
N MET A 170 -4.64 -9.64 34.80
CA MET A 170 -4.76 -9.82 36.24
C MET A 170 -4.19 -11.17 36.71
N ALA A 171 -4.38 -12.23 35.93
CA ALA A 171 -3.78 -13.55 36.17
C ALA A 171 -2.25 -13.49 36.09
N PHE A 172 -1.71 -12.86 35.05
CA PHE A 172 -0.26 -12.65 34.91
C PHE A 172 0.33 -11.85 36.09
N ASN A 173 -0.35 -10.77 36.50
CA ASN A 173 0.06 -9.98 37.67
C ASN A 173 0.02 -10.81 38.96
N MET A 174 -0.98 -11.68 39.14
CA MET A 174 -1.05 -12.57 40.30
C MET A 174 0.06 -13.62 40.30
N GLU A 175 0.43 -14.15 39.13
CA GLU A 175 1.57 -15.07 39.00
C GLU A 175 2.90 -14.38 39.30
N LEU A 176 3.11 -13.15 38.81
CA LEU A 176 4.27 -12.33 39.18
C LEU A 176 4.34 -12.08 40.69
N LEU A 177 3.20 -11.77 41.33
CA LEU A 177 3.15 -11.58 42.78
C LEU A 177 3.48 -12.86 43.55
N LYS A 178 3.07 -14.04 43.05
CA LYS A 178 3.45 -15.34 43.64
C LYS A 178 4.95 -15.61 43.48
N ILE A 179 5.52 -15.30 42.32
CA ILE A 179 6.98 -15.39 42.09
C ILE A 179 7.73 -14.42 43.01
N ALA A 180 7.17 -13.24 43.30
CA ALA A 180 7.78 -12.28 44.22
C ALA A 180 7.66 -12.67 45.69
N GLN A 181 6.66 -13.48 46.07
CA GLN A 181 6.49 -14.01 47.42
C GLN A 181 7.34 -15.25 47.70
N ASP A 182 7.66 -16.03 46.65
CA ASP A 182 8.48 -17.22 46.73
C ASP A 182 9.94 -16.90 46.36
N GLN A 183 10.81 -16.97 47.36
CA GLN A 183 12.22 -16.58 47.26
C GLN A 183 12.99 -17.44 46.23
N ASP A 184 12.65 -18.72 46.08
CA ASP A 184 13.30 -19.65 45.13
C ASP A 184 12.84 -19.42 43.68
N MET A 185 11.59 -18.99 43.47
CA MET A 185 11.04 -18.70 42.14
C MET A 185 11.57 -17.36 41.59
N SER A 186 11.75 -16.36 42.46
CA SER A 186 12.30 -15.06 42.10
C SER A 186 13.74 -15.18 41.56
N ASP A 187 14.58 -15.97 42.23
CA ASP A 187 15.97 -16.21 41.82
C ASP A 187 16.06 -16.90 40.46
N ARG A 188 15.17 -17.87 40.18
CA ARG A 188 15.09 -18.53 38.86
C ARG A 188 14.60 -17.59 37.77
N TRP A 189 13.65 -16.71 38.06
CA TRP A 189 13.15 -15.72 37.12
C TRP A 189 14.21 -14.67 36.78
N MET A 190 15.03 -14.25 37.76
CA MET A 190 16.17 -13.36 37.51
C MET A 190 17.24 -14.00 36.63
N GLN A 191 17.51 -15.30 36.80
CA GLN A 191 18.45 -16.04 35.93
C GLN A 191 17.96 -16.13 34.48
N LEU A 192 16.66 -16.36 34.25
CA LEU A 192 16.05 -16.41 32.91
C LEU A 192 16.05 -15.06 32.19
N ARG A 193 16.02 -13.94 32.91
CA ARG A 193 16.06 -12.59 32.31
C ARG A 193 17.48 -12.09 32.02
N ALA A 194 18.49 -12.74 32.60
CA ALA A 194 19.90 -12.39 32.44
C ALA A 194 20.60 -13.13 31.28
N SER A 195 19.91 -14.07 30.62
CA SER A 195 20.35 -14.73 29.37
C SER A 195 19.75 -14.06 28.14
#